data_AF-A0A7W2UTI4-F1
#
_entry.id   AF-A0A7W2UTI4-F1
#
_cell.length_a   1.000
_cell.length_b   1.000
_cell.length_c   1.000
_cell.angle_alpha   90.00
_cell.angle_beta   90.00
_cell.angle_gamma   90.00
#
_symmetry.space_group_name_H-M   'P 1'
#
loop_
_entity.id
_entity.type
_entity.pdbx_description
1 polymer ?
#
loop_
_entity_poly.entity_id
_entity_poly.type
_entity_poly.pdbx_seq_one_letter_code
_entity_poly.pdbx_strand_id
1 'polypeptide(L)'
;MPRASRRRGEAAQRHADTLRFVLFEARLAGLLFPQLTRASGLSPSQVRSGLAALRDIIAENGWPPLIWTRADGYQLGVERAALEAYERAVLTEKLTEFRRFITGTVAPHAAAHPRDKWVKHIVAQLNSIESTLDLVVSS
;
A
#
# COMPACT_ATOMS: atom_id res chain seq x y z
N MET A 1 2.71 -3.04 6.13
CA MET A 1 3.22 -4.43 6.21
C MET A 1 2.77 -5.22 4.99
N PRO A 2 3.69 -5.79 4.19
CA PRO A 2 3.32 -6.65 3.08
C PRO A 2 2.80 -7.99 3.64
N ARG A 3 1.52 -8.29 3.40
CA ARG A 3 0.86 -9.56 3.79
C ARG A 3 1.18 -10.65 2.76
N ALA A 4 2.46 -10.90 2.52
CA ALA A 4 2.94 -11.65 1.36
C ALA A 4 2.84 -13.18 1.43
N SER A 5 2.18 -13.81 2.42
CA SER A 5 2.25 -15.28 2.56
C SER A 5 0.94 -16.05 2.65
N ARG A 6 -0.25 -15.42 2.59
CA ARG A 6 -1.53 -16.16 2.75
C ARG A 6 -2.50 -16.13 1.58
N ARG A 7 -2.13 -15.61 0.39
CA ARG A 7 -3.09 -15.42 -0.71
C ARG A 7 -2.57 -15.77 -2.11
N ARG A 8 -1.64 -16.73 -2.25
CA ARG A 8 -1.31 -17.35 -3.55
C ARG A 8 -2.08 -18.66 -3.78
N GLY A 9 -3.34 -18.72 -3.38
CA GLY A 9 -4.21 -19.81 -3.83
C GLY A 9 -4.62 -19.54 -5.28
N GLU A 10 -4.80 -20.57 -6.10
CA GLU A 10 -5.24 -20.41 -7.48
C GLU A 10 -6.50 -19.53 -7.60
N ALA A 11 -7.40 -19.59 -6.61
CA ALA A 11 -8.59 -18.75 -6.55
C ALA A 11 -8.25 -17.25 -6.49
N ALA A 12 -7.26 -16.86 -5.69
CA ALA A 12 -6.84 -15.47 -5.59
C ALA A 12 -6.19 -14.97 -6.89
N GLN A 13 -5.48 -15.85 -7.61
CA GLN A 13 -4.93 -15.55 -8.92
C GLN A 13 -6.04 -15.35 -9.96
N ARG A 14 -7.03 -16.25 -10.01
CA ARG A 14 -8.23 -16.06 -10.86
C ARG A 14 -8.94 -14.74 -10.55
N HIS A 15 -9.09 -14.39 -9.28
CA HIS A 15 -9.66 -13.10 -8.88
C HIS A 15 -8.80 -11.92 -9.35
N ALA A 16 -7.47 -12.01 -9.25
CA ALA A 16 -6.56 -10.99 -9.74
C ALA A 16 -6.70 -10.79 -11.26
N ASP A 17 -6.82 -11.88 -12.02
CA ASP A 17 -7.01 -11.84 -13.48
C ASP A 17 -8.34 -11.15 -13.85
N THR A 18 -9.44 -11.51 -13.17
CA THR A 18 -10.75 -10.84 -13.35
C THR A 18 -10.65 -9.35 -13.06
N LEU A 19 -10.02 -8.98 -11.94
CA LEU A 19 -9.89 -7.58 -11.55
C LEU A 19 -9.00 -6.79 -12.51
N ARG A 20 -7.92 -7.40 -13.01
CA ARG A 20 -7.06 -6.79 -14.03
C ARG A 20 -7.84 -6.49 -15.29
N PHE A 21 -8.63 -7.44 -15.78
CA PHE A 21 -9.46 -7.25 -16.97
C PHE A 21 -10.43 -6.09 -16.80
N VAL A 22 -11.20 -6.10 -15.70
CA VAL A 22 -12.19 -5.06 -15.37
C VAL A 22 -11.55 -3.67 -15.22
N LEU A 23 -10.38 -3.58 -14.58
CA LEU A 23 -9.66 -2.32 -14.42
C LEU A 23 -9.07 -1.82 -15.75
N PHE A 24 -8.66 -2.73 -16.63
CA PHE A 24 -8.16 -2.38 -17.95
C PHE A 24 -9.29 -1.81 -18.83
N GLU A 25 -10.49 -2.39 -18.78
CA GLU A 25 -11.67 -1.87 -19.47
C GLU A 25 -12.11 -0.49 -18.95
N ALA A 26 -12.00 -0.26 -17.64
CA ALA A 26 -12.31 1.04 -17.03
C ALA A 26 -11.30 2.14 -17.39
N ARG A 27 -10.10 1.78 -17.89
CA ARG A 27 -9.02 2.70 -18.28
C ARG A 27 -8.72 3.72 -17.17
N LEU A 28 -8.50 4.99 -17.55
CA LEU A 28 -8.15 6.08 -16.64
C LEU A 28 -9.30 6.51 -15.71
N ALA A 29 -10.55 6.14 -16.00
CA ALA A 29 -11.69 6.51 -15.17
C ALA A 29 -11.64 5.83 -13.78
N GLY A 30 -10.93 4.70 -13.67
CA GLY A 30 -10.80 3.95 -12.44
C GLY A 30 -12.12 3.34 -11.97
N LEU A 31 -12.05 2.58 -10.88
CA LEU A 31 -13.22 1.97 -10.24
C LEU A 31 -13.13 2.07 -8.72
N LEU A 32 -14.14 2.70 -8.10
CA LEU A 32 -14.35 2.62 -6.67
C LEU A 32 -14.61 1.17 -6.25
N PHE A 33 -14.31 0.84 -4.99
CA PHE A 33 -14.46 -0.52 -4.47
C PHE A 33 -15.86 -1.15 -4.72
N PRO A 34 -16.99 -0.42 -4.55
CA PRO A 34 -18.31 -0.96 -4.87
C PRO A 34 -18.52 -1.23 -6.37
N GLN A 35 -17.98 -0.36 -7.23
CA GLN A 35 -18.04 -0.53 -8.69
C GLN A 35 -17.21 -1.74 -9.11
N LEU A 36 -16.02 -1.90 -8.53
CA LEU A 36 -15.14 -3.04 -8.78
C LEU A 36 -15.79 -4.37 -8.37
N THR A 37 -16.48 -4.39 -7.22
CA THR A 37 -17.27 -5.54 -6.76
C THR A 37 -18.37 -5.88 -7.75
N ARG A 38 -19.13 -4.88 -8.22
CA ARG A 38 -20.23 -5.07 -9.18
C ARG A 38 -19.72 -5.54 -10.54
N ALA A 39 -18.68 -4.89 -11.07
CA ALA A 39 -18.15 -5.17 -12.41
C ALA A 39 -17.43 -6.52 -12.50
N SER A 40 -16.78 -6.96 -11.41
CA SER A 40 -16.11 -8.26 -11.37
C SER A 40 -17.03 -9.43 -10.96
N GLY A 41 -18.22 -9.14 -10.41
CA GLY A 41 -19.10 -10.15 -9.82
C GLY A 41 -18.53 -10.84 -8.57
N LEU A 42 -17.38 -10.38 -8.06
CA LEU A 42 -16.70 -10.95 -6.91
C LEU A 42 -17.28 -10.38 -5.60
N SER A 43 -17.26 -11.18 -4.55
CA SER A 43 -17.58 -10.69 -3.20
C SER A 43 -16.50 -9.72 -2.68
N PRO A 44 -16.82 -8.84 -1.70
CA PRO A 44 -15.83 -7.91 -1.14
C PRO A 44 -14.55 -8.58 -0.61
N SER A 45 -14.63 -9.77 -0.03
CA SER A 45 -13.46 -10.50 0.47
C SER A 45 -12.58 -10.99 -0.69
N GLN A 46 -13.20 -11.49 -1.76
CA GLN A 46 -12.53 -11.92 -2.98
C GLN A 46 -11.87 -10.75 -3.71
N VAL A 47 -12.53 -9.60 -3.81
CA VAL A 47 -11.94 -8.37 -4.36
C VAL A 47 -10.69 -7.98 -3.58
N ARG A 48 -10.74 -7.96 -2.24
CA ARG A 48 -9.56 -7.66 -1.41
C ARG A 48 -8.45 -8.70 -1.58
N SER A 49 -8.80 -9.97 -1.79
CA SER A 49 -7.81 -11.03 -2.04
C SER A 49 -7.17 -10.89 -3.42
N GLY A 50 -7.98 -10.67 -4.45
CA GLY A 50 -7.52 -10.46 -5.82
C GLY A 50 -6.69 -9.20 -5.96
N LEU A 51 -7.06 -8.08 -5.33
CA LEU A 51 -6.26 -6.85 -5.34
C LEU A 51 -4.89 -7.03 -4.65
N ALA A 52 -4.80 -7.90 -3.63
CA ALA A 52 -3.52 -8.21 -3.01
C ALA A 52 -2.65 -9.04 -3.96
N ALA A 53 -3.21 -10.14 -4.50
CA ALA A 53 -2.51 -10.99 -5.47
C ALA A 53 -2.13 -10.24 -6.75
N LEU A 54 -2.97 -9.33 -7.23
CA LEU A 54 -2.70 -8.51 -8.41
C LEU A 54 -1.46 -7.62 -8.22
N ARG A 55 -1.24 -7.07 -7.02
CA ARG A 55 -0.01 -6.29 -6.75
C ARG A 55 1.23 -7.16 -6.84
N ASP A 56 1.16 -8.38 -6.31
CA ASP A 56 2.27 -9.34 -6.39
C ASP A 56 2.55 -9.72 -7.85
N ILE A 57 1.51 -10.03 -8.63
CA ILE A 57 1.61 -10.36 -10.06
C ILE A 57 2.15 -9.19 -10.87
N ILE A 58 1.73 -7.95 -10.57
CA ILE A 58 2.24 -6.74 -11.23
C ILE A 58 3.75 -6.63 -11.02
N ALA A 59 4.22 -6.82 -9.78
CA ALA A 59 5.63 -6.76 -9.45
C ALA A 59 6.43 -7.88 -10.14
N GLU A 60 5.89 -9.09 -10.19
CA GLU A 60 6.54 -10.25 -10.83
C GLU A 60 6.67 -10.09 -12.35
N ASN A 61 5.68 -9.48 -13.01
CA ASN A 61 5.62 -9.40 -14.48
C ASN A 61 6.02 -8.03 -15.06
N GLY A 62 6.39 -7.05 -14.21
CA GLY A 62 6.73 -5.69 -14.65
C GLY A 62 5.55 -4.97 -15.31
N TRP A 63 4.33 -5.23 -14.86
CA TRP A 63 3.12 -4.64 -15.44
C TRP A 63 2.88 -3.20 -14.95
N PRO A 64 1.98 -2.44 -15.62
CA PRO A 64 1.63 -1.11 -15.15
C PRO A 64 1.16 -1.13 -13.69
N PRO A 65 1.58 -0.15 -12.87
CA PRO A 65 1.28 -0.12 -11.45
C PRO A 65 -0.21 0.07 -11.17
N LEU A 66 -0.66 -0.51 -10.05
CA LEU A 66 -1.99 -0.34 -9.49
C LEU A 66 -1.97 0.72 -8.39
N ILE A 67 -2.68 1.82 -8.62
CA ILE A 67 -2.87 2.86 -7.61
C ILE A 67 -4.32 2.90 -7.13
N TRP A 68 -4.55 3.63 -6.04
CA TRP A 68 -5.89 3.96 -5.58
C TRP A 68 -5.96 5.43 -5.17
N THR A 69 -6.90 6.17 -5.72
CA THR A 69 -7.22 7.53 -5.26
C THR A 69 -8.62 7.55 -4.68
N ARG A 70 -8.89 8.53 -3.79
CA ARG A 70 -10.25 8.72 -3.27
C ARG A 70 -11.22 9.21 -4.36
N ALA A 71 -10.72 9.96 -5.34
CA ALA A 71 -11.52 10.53 -6.41
C ALA A 71 -11.93 9.46 -7.44
N ASP A 72 -10.98 8.66 -7.89
CA ASP A 72 -11.14 7.79 -9.07
C ASP A 72 -11.16 6.30 -8.71
N GLY A 73 -10.81 5.95 -7.47
CA GLY A 73 -10.74 4.57 -7.03
C GLY A 73 -9.49 3.86 -7.56
N TYR A 74 -9.62 2.57 -7.85
CA TYR A 74 -8.53 1.74 -8.35
C TYR A 74 -8.28 1.98 -9.83
N GLN A 75 -7.01 2.20 -10.21
CA GLN A 75 -6.60 2.46 -11.59
C GLN A 75 -5.34 1.67 -11.93
N LEU A 76 -5.22 1.22 -13.18
CA LEU A 76 -4.02 0.60 -13.74
C LEU A 76 -3.39 1.51 -14.80
N GLY A 77 -2.07 1.68 -14.75
CA GLY A 77 -1.32 2.34 -15.81
C GLY A 77 -1.66 3.81 -16.03
N VAL A 78 -1.85 4.55 -14.93
CA VAL A 78 -1.98 6.01 -14.99
C VAL A 78 -0.65 6.67 -15.38
N GLU A 79 -0.72 7.93 -15.83
CA GLU A 79 0.44 8.70 -16.25
C GLU A 79 1.43 8.96 -15.10
N ARG A 80 2.69 9.22 -15.44
CA ARG A 80 3.80 9.41 -14.49
C ARG A 80 3.49 10.41 -13.38
N ALA A 81 2.89 11.56 -13.73
CA ALA A 81 2.54 12.59 -12.74
C ALA A 81 1.53 12.10 -11.69
N ALA A 82 0.55 11.28 -12.10
CA ALA A 82 -0.42 10.69 -11.18
C ALA A 82 0.21 9.61 -10.28
N LEU A 83 1.17 8.84 -10.81
CA LEU A 83 1.94 7.87 -10.03
C LEU A 83 2.77 8.57 -8.96
N GLU A 84 3.54 9.59 -9.34
CA GLU A 84 4.38 10.35 -8.40
C GLU A 84 3.54 11.03 -7.31
N ALA A 85 2.39 11.61 -7.68
CA ALA A 85 1.47 12.21 -6.72
C ALA A 85 0.94 11.17 -5.73
N TYR A 86 0.56 9.99 -6.21
CA TYR A 86 0.11 8.88 -5.37
C TYR A 86 1.22 8.38 -4.45
N GLU A 87 2.43 8.18 -4.96
CA GLU A 87 3.59 7.73 -4.19
C GLU A 87 3.94 8.72 -3.08
N ARG A 88 4.00 10.02 -3.40
CA ARG A 88 4.21 11.09 -2.41
C ARG A 88 3.12 11.11 -1.34
N ALA A 89 1.86 10.95 -1.72
CA ALA A 89 0.75 10.88 -0.78
C ALA A 89 0.87 9.68 0.18
N VAL A 90 1.19 8.50 -0.35
CA VAL A 90 1.41 7.28 0.46
C VAL A 90 2.61 7.46 1.39
N LEU A 91 3.73 8.00 0.91
CA LEU A 91 4.92 8.25 1.73
C LEU A 91 4.63 9.24 2.86
N THR A 92 3.86 10.29 2.60
CA THR A 92 3.42 11.27 3.62
C THR A 92 2.54 10.62 4.69
N GLU A 93 1.60 9.76 4.29
CA GLU A 93 0.77 9.00 5.23
C GLU A 93 1.64 8.08 6.10
N LYS A 94 2.58 7.36 5.49
CA LYS A 94 3.50 6.46 6.24
C LYS A 94 4.43 7.22 7.17
N LEU A 95 4.96 8.36 6.77
CA LEU A 95 5.73 9.22 7.65
C LEU A 95 4.91 9.67 8.86
N THR A 96 3.64 10.02 8.65
CA THR A 96 2.72 10.39 9.74
C THR A 96 2.44 9.22 10.67
N GLU A 97 2.20 8.02 10.13
CA GLU A 97 2.04 6.79 10.93
C GLU A 97 3.30 6.48 11.76
N PHE A 98 4.48 6.59 11.16
CA PHE A 98 5.77 6.38 11.85
C PHE A 98 5.98 7.39 12.98
N ARG A 99 5.76 8.68 12.72
CA ARG A 99 5.85 9.74 13.74
C ARG A 99 4.95 9.44 14.93
N ARG A 100 3.68 9.12 14.67
CA ARG A 100 2.73 8.75 15.73
C ARG A 100 3.16 7.54 16.52
N PHE A 101 3.69 6.51 15.85
CA PHE A 101 4.20 5.32 16.52
C PHE A 101 5.43 5.62 17.41
N ILE A 102 6.37 6.43 16.90
CA ILE A 102 7.55 6.87 17.66
C ILE A 102 7.11 7.65 18.89
N THR A 103 6.30 8.70 18.72
CA THR A 103 5.92 9.60 19.81
C THR A 103 4.95 8.96 20.80
N GLY A 104 4.02 8.12 20.31
CA GLY A 104 2.93 7.57 21.11
C GLY A 104 3.27 6.26 21.82
N THR A 105 4.25 5.50 21.32
CA THR A 105 4.55 4.16 21.85
C THR A 105 6.03 3.99 22.16
N VAL A 106 6.90 4.26 21.19
CA VAL A 106 8.32 3.91 21.32
C VAL A 106 9.05 4.83 22.29
N ALA A 107 8.83 6.15 22.22
CA ALA A 107 9.45 7.10 23.13
C ALA A 107 8.98 6.89 24.60
N PRO A 108 7.69 6.68 24.89
CA PRO A 108 7.25 6.26 26.23
C PRO A 108 7.89 4.96 26.71
N HIS A 109 8.01 3.96 25.82
CA HIS A 109 8.69 2.70 26.14
C HIS A 109 10.16 2.93 26.52
N ALA A 110 10.88 3.73 25.73
CA ALA A 110 12.28 4.05 25.99
C ALA A 110 12.46 4.80 27.32
N ALA A 111 11.52 5.68 27.67
CA ALA A 111 11.52 6.41 28.93
C ALA A 111 11.27 5.49 30.14
N ALA A 112 10.35 4.52 30.01
CA ALA A 112 10.05 3.55 31.06
C ALA A 112 11.19 2.54 31.27
N HIS A 113 11.91 2.17 30.21
CA HIS A 113 12.95 1.14 30.23
C HIS A 113 14.28 1.63 29.61
N PRO A 114 14.95 2.64 30.20
CA PRO A 114 16.09 3.34 29.58
C PRO A 114 17.37 2.51 29.44
N ARG A 115 17.41 1.30 30.01
CA ARG A 115 18.55 0.37 29.89
C ARG A 115 18.28 -0.79 28.94
N ASP A 116 17.06 -0.93 28.43
CA ASP A 116 16.75 -1.95 27.45
C ASP A 116 17.51 -1.68 26.13
N LYS A 117 18.26 -2.68 25.68
CA LYS A 117 19.05 -2.61 24.45
C LYS A 117 18.15 -2.66 23.21
N TRP A 118 17.04 -3.40 23.28
CA TRP A 118 16.10 -3.53 22.17
C TRP A 118 15.39 -2.22 21.88
N VAL A 119 14.89 -1.53 22.92
CA VAL A 119 14.22 -0.23 22.74
C VAL A 119 15.17 0.86 22.22
N LYS A 120 16.43 0.86 22.64
CA LYS A 120 17.44 1.78 22.08
C LYS A 120 17.69 1.53 20.60
N HIS A 121 17.79 0.25 20.21
CA HIS A 121 18.02 -0.12 18.83
C HIS A 121 16.84 0.30 17.94
N ILE A 122 15.60 0.00 18.34
CA ILE A 122 14.43 0.34 17.53
C ILE A 122 14.23 1.86 17.44
N VAL A 123 14.50 2.64 18.50
CA VAL A 123 14.47 4.12 18.42
C VAL A 123 15.45 4.64 17.36
N ALA A 124 16.69 4.17 17.38
CA ALA A 124 17.69 4.61 16.40
C ALA A 124 17.29 4.26 14.95
N GLN A 125 16.78 3.05 14.73
CA GLN A 125 16.31 2.61 13.41
C GLN A 125 15.11 3.43 12.93
N LEU A 126 14.13 3.68 13.81
CA LEU A 126 12.93 4.45 13.45
C LEU A 126 13.24 5.91 13.16
N ASN A 127 14.13 6.56 13.92
CA ASN A 127 14.55 7.93 13.65
C ASN A 127 15.29 8.05 12.29
N SER A 128 16.07 7.04 11.92
CA SER A 128 16.73 6.97 10.61
C SER A 128 15.73 6.83 9.46
N ILE A 129 14.73 5.96 9.61
CA ILE A 129 13.63 5.79 8.64
C ILE A 129 12.82 7.09 8.52
N GLU A 130 12.48 7.72 9.64
CA GLU A 130 11.75 8.99 9.66
C GLU A 130 12.51 10.06 8.86
N SER A 131 13.81 10.24 9.13
CA SER A 131 14.65 11.24 8.47
C SER A 131 14.75 10.99 6.96
N THR A 132 14.86 9.72 6.54
CA THR A 132 14.94 9.34 5.12
C THR A 132 13.62 9.60 4.40
N LEU A 133 12.49 9.24 5.01
CA LEU A 133 11.17 9.50 4.45
C LEU A 133 10.87 10.99 4.37
N ASP A 134 11.27 11.77 5.38
CA ASP A 134 11.11 13.22 5.41
C ASP A 134 11.87 13.91 4.27
N LEU A 135 13.10 13.46 3.99
CA LEU A 135 13.89 13.93 2.86
C LEU A 135 13.16 13.68 1.53
N VAL A 136 12.66 12.46 1.30
CA VAL A 136 11.96 12.10 0.05
C VAL A 136 10.66 12.89 -0.13
N VAL A 137 9.92 13.12 0.96
CA VAL A 137 8.65 13.88 0.90
C VAL A 137 8.91 15.38 0.67
N SER A 138 10.02 15.91 1.22
CA SER A 138 10.37 17.33 1.13
C SER A 138 11.15 17.74 -0.13
N SER A 139 11.62 16.76 -0.91
CA SER A 139 12.35 16.95 -2.19
C SER A 139 11.39 17.12 -3.37
#